data_AF-A0A6I4ZBH4-F1
#
_entry.id   AF-A0A6I4ZBH4-F1
#
_cell.length_a   1.000
_cell.length_b   1.000
_cell.length_c   1.000
_cell.angle_alpha   90.00
_cell.angle_beta   90.00
_cell.angle_gamma   90.00
#
_symmetry.space_group_name_H-M   'P 1'
#
loop_
_entity.id
_entity.type
_entity.pdbx_description
1 polymer ?
#
loop_
_entity_poly.entity_id
_entity_poly.type
_entity_poly.pdbx_seq_one_letter_code
_entity_poly.pdbx_strand_id
1 'polypeptide(L)'
;MTTEDRLRRWLASEHGIAEPRRLAREDDDHLLVSKFPPGFIARVGETVERLDLLVDPDPLAAATADRARRHPREARVEGWRAAACDLVRERAADRGLTDEDAELVTAGIESVAALMHAVLWSEPLAGDPYEPAEAERDAWRDALVRTEGAGDIFTRHYGAFEGRAVVAHCPGAPYARALLESAWRACTGTPPPA
;
A
#
# COMPACT_ATOMS: atom_id res chain seq x y z
N MET A 1 32.00 12.36 -14.03
CA MET A 1 30.53 12.47 -13.89
C MET A 1 29.97 11.07 -13.88
N THR A 2 29.29 10.70 -12.81
CA THR A 2 28.82 9.32 -12.58
C THR A 2 27.57 9.02 -13.42
N THR A 3 27.22 7.73 -13.58
CA THR A 3 25.94 7.31 -14.19
C THR A 3 24.76 7.96 -13.46
N GLU A 4 24.81 8.02 -12.14
CA GLU A 4 23.78 8.64 -11.30
C GLU A 4 23.65 10.16 -11.57
N ASP A 5 24.76 10.89 -11.72
CA ASP A 5 24.73 12.32 -12.07
C ASP A 5 24.10 12.57 -13.45
N ARG A 6 24.40 11.69 -14.43
CA ARG A 6 23.82 11.79 -15.77
C ARG A 6 22.33 11.46 -15.74
N LEU A 7 21.95 10.40 -15.04
CA LEU A 7 20.57 9.96 -14.88
C LEU A 7 19.71 11.03 -14.20
N ARG A 8 20.23 11.68 -13.14
CA ARG A 8 19.53 12.79 -12.45
C ARG A 8 19.27 13.96 -13.39
N ARG A 9 20.25 14.34 -14.22
CA ARG A 9 20.06 15.43 -15.20
C ARG A 9 19.05 15.05 -16.27
N TRP A 10 19.07 13.80 -16.74
CA TRP A 10 18.09 13.29 -17.70
C TRP A 10 16.67 13.27 -17.11
N LEU A 11 16.49 12.81 -15.87
CA LEU A 11 15.20 12.85 -15.17
C LEU A 11 14.68 14.29 -14.99
N ALA A 12 15.57 15.24 -14.72
CA ALA A 12 15.21 16.64 -14.59
C ALA A 12 14.85 17.29 -15.95
N SER A 13 15.63 17.04 -17.01
CA SER A 13 15.44 17.68 -18.31
C SER A 13 14.28 17.09 -19.11
N GLU A 14 14.17 15.77 -19.17
CA GLU A 14 13.20 15.08 -20.03
C GLU A 14 11.86 14.83 -19.32
N HIS A 15 11.86 14.73 -17.99
CA HIS A 15 10.67 14.34 -17.23
C HIS A 15 10.24 15.36 -16.16
N GLY A 16 10.96 16.47 -16.02
CA GLY A 16 10.63 17.53 -15.05
C GLY A 16 10.73 17.09 -13.59
N ILE A 17 11.47 16.01 -13.30
CA ILE A 17 11.59 15.47 -11.94
C ILE A 17 12.75 16.19 -11.26
N ALA A 18 12.40 17.22 -10.49
CA ALA A 18 13.37 18.02 -9.75
C ALA A 18 13.86 17.32 -8.47
N GLU A 19 13.06 16.43 -7.87
CA GLU A 19 13.48 15.73 -6.65
C GLU A 19 14.53 14.66 -6.95
N PRO A 20 15.60 14.56 -6.14
CA PRO A 20 16.64 13.56 -6.34
C PRO A 20 16.07 12.13 -6.33
N ARG A 21 16.43 11.35 -7.34
CA ARG A 21 16.26 9.90 -7.35
C ARG A 21 17.63 9.25 -7.28
N ARG A 22 17.83 8.38 -6.29
CA ARG A 22 19.04 7.58 -6.20
C ARG A 22 18.95 6.39 -7.13
N LEU A 23 20.09 5.95 -7.66
CA LEU A 23 20.19 4.65 -8.31
C LEU A 23 20.18 3.57 -7.23
N ALA A 24 19.15 2.73 -7.23
CA ALA A 24 18.95 1.69 -6.22
C ALA A 24 19.42 0.31 -6.69
N ARG A 25 19.33 0.03 -8.00
CA ARG A 25 19.90 -1.15 -8.65
C ARG A 25 20.21 -0.83 -10.10
N GLU A 26 21.24 -1.46 -10.63
CA GLU A 26 21.64 -1.40 -12.03
C GLU A 26 21.83 -2.86 -12.49
N ASP A 27 21.15 -3.22 -13.58
CA ASP A 27 21.36 -4.44 -14.33
C ASP A 27 21.51 -4.13 -15.83
N ASP A 28 21.73 -5.15 -16.65
CA ASP A 28 22.03 -4.97 -18.08
C ASP A 28 20.85 -4.31 -18.83
N ASP A 29 19.62 -4.49 -18.34
CA ASP A 29 18.39 -4.05 -19.00
C ASP A 29 17.70 -2.89 -18.28
N HIS A 30 17.93 -2.70 -16.97
CA HIS A 30 17.17 -1.78 -16.12
C HIS A 30 18.04 -0.94 -15.17
N LEU A 31 17.54 0.28 -14.94
CA LEU A 31 17.97 1.19 -13.88
C LEU A 31 16.81 1.40 -12.91
N LEU A 32 16.90 0.80 -11.73
CA LEU A 32 15.93 1.00 -10.67
C LEU A 32 16.29 2.27 -9.90
N VAL A 33 15.42 3.26 -9.91
CA VAL A 33 15.58 4.51 -9.16
C VAL A 33 14.61 4.59 -7.98
N SER A 34 15.02 5.27 -6.92
CA SER A 34 14.20 5.47 -5.72
C SER A 34 14.31 6.88 -5.18
N LYS A 35 13.20 7.43 -4.70
CA LYS A 35 13.20 8.66 -3.87
C LYS A 35 13.52 8.39 -2.41
N PHE A 36 13.46 7.13 -1.99
CA PHE A 36 13.62 6.76 -0.59
C PHE A 36 15.09 6.48 -0.27
N PRO A 37 15.54 6.80 0.97
CA PRO A 37 16.89 6.49 1.39
C PRO A 37 17.18 4.98 1.37
N PRO A 38 18.46 4.58 1.36
CA PRO A 38 18.84 3.20 1.63
C PRO A 38 18.22 2.70 2.95
N GLY A 39 17.84 1.42 3.01
CA GLY A 39 17.24 0.82 4.22
C GLY A 39 15.77 1.14 4.47
N PHE A 40 15.14 2.03 3.70
CA PHE A 40 13.73 2.40 3.88
C PHE A 40 12.78 1.20 3.92
N ILE A 41 12.96 0.21 3.04
CA ILE A 41 12.11 -1.00 3.05
C ILE A 41 12.36 -1.93 4.21
N ALA A 42 13.62 -2.07 4.62
CA ALA A 42 13.91 -2.82 5.82
C ALA A 42 13.20 -2.18 7.02
N ARG A 43 13.23 -0.84 7.13
CA ARG A 43 12.51 -0.08 8.17
C ARG A 43 10.99 -0.31 8.08
N VAL A 44 10.38 -0.17 6.91
CA VAL A 44 8.93 -0.43 6.74
C VAL A 44 8.57 -1.86 7.13
N GLY A 45 9.36 -2.84 6.70
CA GLY A 45 9.12 -4.23 7.02
C GLY A 45 9.24 -4.54 8.50
N GLU A 46 10.31 -4.06 9.14
CA GLU A 46 10.52 -4.18 10.58
C GLU A 46 9.36 -3.53 11.36
N THR A 47 8.90 -2.35 10.93
CA THR A 47 7.77 -1.68 11.57
C THR A 47 6.48 -2.51 11.44
N VAL A 48 6.15 -3.01 10.25
CA VAL A 48 4.94 -3.83 10.03
C VAL A 48 4.99 -5.12 10.86
N GLU A 49 6.14 -5.79 10.88
CA GLU A 49 6.36 -7.00 11.68
C GLU A 49 6.20 -6.70 13.17
N ARG A 50 6.88 -5.65 13.68
CA ARG A 50 6.76 -5.26 15.08
C ARG A 50 5.33 -4.94 15.45
N LEU A 51 4.55 -4.30 14.59
CA LEU A 51 3.16 -3.95 14.87
C LEU A 51 2.22 -5.18 14.88
N ASP A 52 2.65 -6.35 14.44
CA ASP A 52 1.86 -7.60 14.40
C ASP A 52 0.49 -7.44 13.73
N LEU A 53 0.37 -6.63 12.68
CA LEU A 53 -0.93 -6.29 12.07
C LEU A 53 -1.55 -7.45 11.27
N LEU A 54 -0.71 -8.38 10.80
CA LEU A 54 -1.05 -9.43 9.84
C LEU A 54 -0.82 -10.83 10.46
N VAL A 55 -1.20 -11.00 11.72
CA VAL A 55 -1.07 -12.25 12.50
C VAL A 55 -2.43 -12.92 12.70
N ASP A 56 -2.45 -14.19 13.11
CA ASP A 56 -3.66 -14.92 13.49
C ASP A 56 -3.74 -15.01 15.04
N PRO A 57 -4.85 -14.59 15.69
CA PRO A 57 -6.07 -13.97 15.13
C PRO A 57 -5.86 -12.58 14.53
N ASP A 58 -6.55 -12.28 13.42
CA ASP A 58 -6.45 -11.03 12.66
C ASP A 58 -6.90 -9.81 13.51
N PRO A 59 -5.97 -8.94 13.92
CA PRO A 59 -6.30 -7.80 14.77
C PRO A 59 -6.98 -6.67 14.02
N LEU A 60 -6.75 -6.52 12.70
CA LEU A 60 -7.42 -5.53 11.88
C LEU A 60 -8.91 -5.88 11.73
N ALA A 61 -9.23 -7.17 11.54
CA ALA A 61 -10.60 -7.64 11.52
C ALA A 61 -11.32 -7.37 12.86
N ALA A 62 -10.65 -7.65 14.00
CA ALA A 62 -11.19 -7.38 15.32
C ALA A 62 -11.46 -5.88 15.57
N ALA A 63 -10.50 -5.02 15.24
CA ALA A 63 -10.63 -3.57 15.38
C ALA A 63 -11.74 -3.01 14.47
N THR A 64 -11.82 -3.49 13.23
CA THR A 64 -12.86 -3.08 12.27
C THR A 64 -14.25 -3.49 12.74
N ALA A 65 -14.40 -4.72 13.23
CA ALA A 65 -15.67 -5.20 13.79
C ALA A 65 -16.10 -4.40 15.02
N ASP A 66 -15.17 -4.00 15.88
CA ASP A 66 -15.47 -3.12 17.01
C ASP A 66 -15.97 -1.74 16.56
N ARG A 67 -15.27 -1.14 15.59
CA ARG A 67 -15.67 0.15 15.05
C ARG A 67 -17.04 0.07 14.37
N ALA A 68 -17.31 -0.96 13.58
CA ALA A 68 -18.60 -1.18 12.94
C ALA A 68 -19.76 -1.22 13.94
N ARG A 69 -19.56 -1.83 15.12
CA ARG A 69 -20.58 -1.82 16.19
C ARG A 69 -20.82 -0.42 16.77
N ARG A 70 -19.77 0.40 16.92
CA ARG A 70 -19.87 1.76 17.46
C ARG A 70 -20.37 2.79 16.45
N HIS A 71 -20.11 2.56 15.16
CA HIS A 71 -20.37 3.49 14.07
C HIS A 71 -21.09 2.78 12.90
N PRO A 72 -22.33 2.26 13.10
CA PRO A 72 -23.01 1.44 12.09
C PRO A 72 -23.39 2.19 10.81
N ARG A 73 -23.37 3.53 10.83
CA ARG A 73 -23.68 4.39 9.67
C ARG A 73 -22.43 4.84 8.91
N GLU A 74 -21.26 4.38 9.31
CA GLU A 74 -20.02 4.66 8.57
C GLU A 74 -19.88 3.68 7.40
N ALA A 75 -19.33 4.17 6.28
CA ALA A 75 -18.97 3.31 5.16
C ALA A 75 -17.93 2.28 5.62
N ARG A 76 -18.06 1.02 5.20
CA ARG A 76 -17.21 -0.09 5.65
C ARG A 76 -15.72 0.17 5.42
N VAL A 77 -15.35 0.74 4.27
CA VAL A 77 -13.96 1.07 3.93
C VAL A 77 -13.40 2.16 4.84
N GLU A 78 -14.17 3.20 5.12
CA GLU A 78 -13.77 4.27 6.06
C GLU A 78 -13.65 3.75 7.48
N GLY A 79 -14.59 2.88 7.88
CA GLY A 79 -14.53 2.19 9.16
C GLY A 79 -13.25 1.36 9.30
N TRP A 80 -12.94 0.52 8.31
CA TRP A 80 -11.70 -0.25 8.28
C TRP A 80 -10.46 0.65 8.33
N ARG A 81 -10.40 1.68 7.48
CA ARG A 81 -9.26 2.63 7.41
C ARG A 81 -9.01 3.26 8.77
N ALA A 82 -10.03 3.83 9.38
CA ALA A 82 -9.90 4.49 10.67
C ALA A 82 -9.53 3.51 11.79
N ALA A 83 -10.16 2.32 11.84
CA ALA A 83 -9.81 1.29 12.82
C ALA A 83 -8.36 0.82 12.68
N ALA A 84 -7.88 0.62 11.45
CA ALA A 84 -6.51 0.22 11.16
C ALA A 84 -5.50 1.31 11.56
N CYS A 85 -5.76 2.58 11.22
CA CYS A 85 -4.89 3.69 11.61
C CYS A 85 -4.84 3.88 13.14
N ASP A 86 -5.97 3.76 13.82
CA ASP A 86 -6.02 3.85 15.29
C ASP A 86 -5.23 2.71 15.93
N LEU A 87 -5.38 1.47 15.43
CA LEU A 87 -4.62 0.31 15.88
C LEU A 87 -3.11 0.48 15.67
N VAL A 88 -2.69 1.02 14.53
CA VAL A 88 -1.28 1.30 14.24
C VAL A 88 -0.71 2.28 15.26
N ARG A 89 -1.41 3.38 15.55
CA ARG A 89 -0.95 4.38 16.52
C ARG A 89 -0.86 3.83 17.93
N GLU A 90 -1.88 3.09 18.37
CA GLU A 90 -1.91 2.42 19.66
C GLU A 90 -0.71 1.47 19.81
N ARG A 91 -0.54 0.57 18.84
CA ARG A 91 0.53 -0.43 18.88
C ARG A 91 1.92 0.15 18.71
N ALA A 92 2.05 1.25 17.97
CA ALA A 92 3.31 1.97 17.83
C ALA A 92 3.72 2.57 19.18
N ALA A 93 2.79 3.22 19.87
CA ALA A 93 3.03 3.77 21.21
C ALA A 93 3.44 2.68 22.20
N ASP A 94 2.70 1.57 22.24
CA ASP A 94 2.98 0.43 23.14
C ASP A 94 4.35 -0.21 22.91
N ARG A 95 4.84 -0.17 21.67
CA ARG A 95 6.10 -0.80 21.24
C ARG A 95 7.27 0.17 21.14
N GLY A 96 7.09 1.41 21.56
CA GLY A 96 8.11 2.46 21.49
C GLY A 96 8.58 2.73 20.06
N LEU A 97 7.70 2.58 19.07
CA LEU A 97 7.94 3.01 17.69
C LEU A 97 7.73 4.53 17.60
N THR A 98 8.42 5.18 16.67
CA THR A 98 8.28 6.62 16.47
C THR A 98 6.97 6.97 15.75
N ASP A 99 6.50 8.20 15.90
CA ASP A 99 5.34 8.69 15.14
C ASP A 99 5.59 8.57 13.63
N GLU A 100 6.82 8.82 13.17
CA GLU A 100 7.21 8.62 11.78
C GLU A 100 7.03 7.16 11.32
N ASP A 101 7.37 6.18 12.17
CA ASP A 101 7.17 4.76 11.85
C ASP A 101 5.68 4.41 11.71
N ALA A 102 4.84 4.95 12.61
CA ALA A 102 3.40 4.78 12.55
C ALA A 102 2.80 5.43 11.29
N GLU A 103 3.29 6.61 10.91
CA GLU A 103 2.88 7.34 9.70
C GLU A 103 3.23 6.56 8.42
N LEU A 104 4.39 5.88 8.37
CA LEU A 104 4.77 5.06 7.23
C LEU A 104 3.75 3.94 6.94
N VAL A 105 3.30 3.26 8.00
CA VAL A 105 2.31 2.18 7.86
C VAL A 105 0.92 2.74 7.60
N THR A 106 0.58 3.86 8.24
CA THR A 106 -0.68 4.58 8.02
C THR A 106 -0.84 5.01 6.55
N ALA A 107 0.22 5.53 5.92
CA ALA A 107 0.18 5.88 4.50
C ALA A 107 -0.08 4.67 3.59
N GLY A 108 0.43 3.49 3.97
CA GLY A 108 0.11 2.23 3.31
C GLY A 108 -1.37 1.84 3.44
N ILE A 109 -1.93 1.97 4.64
CA ILE A 109 -3.36 1.73 4.92
C ILE A 109 -4.24 2.68 4.11
N GLU A 110 -3.89 3.97 4.04
CA GLU A 110 -4.63 4.96 3.25
C GLU A 110 -4.62 4.63 1.76
N SER A 111 -3.49 4.15 1.24
CA SER A 111 -3.39 3.70 -0.15
C SER A 111 -4.29 2.50 -0.44
N VAL A 112 -4.35 1.54 0.49
CA VAL A 112 -5.25 0.38 0.39
C VAL A 112 -6.71 0.81 0.51
N ALA A 113 -7.04 1.76 1.39
CA ALA A 113 -8.39 2.29 1.50
C ALA A 113 -8.85 2.93 0.19
N ALA A 114 -7.99 3.72 -0.46
CA ALA A 114 -8.30 4.33 -1.75
C ALA A 114 -8.59 3.28 -2.84
N LEU A 115 -7.83 2.17 -2.87
CA LEU A 115 -8.13 1.05 -3.75
C LEU A 115 -9.46 0.39 -3.39
N MET A 116 -9.73 0.17 -2.11
CA MET A 116 -10.98 -0.42 -1.64
C MET A 116 -12.21 0.46 -1.94
N HIS A 117 -12.08 1.78 -1.97
CA HIS A 117 -13.14 2.68 -2.43
C HIS A 117 -13.44 2.51 -3.91
N ALA A 118 -12.42 2.29 -4.73
CA ALA A 118 -12.61 2.02 -6.15
C ALA A 118 -13.25 0.64 -6.39
N VAL A 119 -12.92 -0.35 -5.56
CA VAL A 119 -13.46 -1.71 -5.63
C VAL A 119 -14.91 -1.78 -5.12
N LEU A 120 -15.16 -1.26 -3.91
CA LEU A 120 -16.47 -1.28 -3.25
C LEU A 120 -17.19 0.06 -3.47
N TRP A 121 -17.41 0.41 -4.74
CA TRP A 121 -17.97 1.72 -5.12
C TRP A 121 -19.41 1.92 -4.63
N SER A 122 -20.11 0.86 -4.21
CA SER A 122 -21.45 0.98 -3.66
C SER A 122 -21.47 1.62 -2.26
N GLU A 123 -20.28 1.86 -1.67
CA GLU A 123 -20.09 2.46 -0.34
C GLU A 123 -20.97 1.81 0.74
N PRO A 124 -20.89 0.49 0.93
CA PRO A 124 -21.76 -0.22 1.84
C PRO A 124 -21.55 0.23 3.29
N LEU A 125 -22.64 0.43 4.04
CA LEU A 125 -22.57 0.83 5.45
C LEU A 125 -22.28 -0.36 6.36
N ALA A 126 -21.59 -0.10 7.48
CA ALA A 126 -21.16 -1.14 8.42
C ALA A 126 -22.32 -1.89 9.08
N GLY A 127 -23.44 -1.21 9.35
CA GLY A 127 -24.60 -1.78 10.02
C GLY A 127 -25.55 -2.60 9.12
N ASP A 128 -25.39 -2.50 7.80
CA ASP A 128 -26.29 -3.15 6.85
C ASP A 128 -25.76 -4.52 6.42
N PRO A 129 -26.62 -5.52 6.17
CA PRO A 129 -26.22 -6.73 5.46
C PRO A 129 -25.59 -6.36 4.12
N TYR A 130 -24.46 -6.96 3.79
CA TYR A 130 -23.74 -6.66 2.56
C TYR A 130 -23.18 -7.93 1.94
N GLU A 131 -23.42 -8.07 0.64
CA GLU A 131 -22.78 -9.07 -0.21
C GLU A 131 -22.21 -8.31 -1.42
N PRO A 132 -20.89 -8.41 -1.70
CA PRO A 132 -20.29 -7.75 -2.84
C PRO A 132 -20.90 -8.26 -4.15
N ALA A 133 -21.24 -7.33 -5.04
CA ALA A 133 -21.71 -7.67 -6.38
C ALA A 133 -20.59 -8.30 -7.21
N GLU A 134 -20.94 -9.07 -8.25
CA GLU A 134 -19.93 -9.72 -9.11
C GLU A 134 -18.96 -8.71 -9.73
N ALA A 135 -19.45 -7.54 -10.14
CA ALA A 135 -18.62 -6.51 -10.71
C ALA A 135 -17.63 -5.88 -9.68
N GLU A 136 -17.96 -5.86 -8.38
CA GLU A 136 -17.03 -5.44 -7.31
C GLU A 136 -15.98 -6.53 -7.05
N ARG A 137 -16.36 -7.81 -7.16
CA ARG A 137 -15.42 -8.95 -7.12
C ARG A 137 -14.48 -8.95 -8.33
N ASP A 138 -14.97 -8.56 -9.51
CA ASP A 138 -14.14 -8.34 -10.71
C ASP A 138 -13.15 -7.19 -10.49
N ALA A 139 -13.62 -6.06 -9.97
CA ALA A 139 -12.77 -4.91 -9.67
C ALA A 139 -11.69 -5.25 -8.63
N TRP A 140 -12.02 -6.08 -7.64
CA TRP A 140 -11.06 -6.65 -6.70
C TRP A 140 -9.97 -7.46 -7.40
N ARG A 141 -10.35 -8.38 -8.30
CA ARG A 141 -9.39 -9.21 -9.03
C ARG A 141 -8.47 -8.36 -9.91
N ASP A 142 -9.01 -7.35 -10.60
CA ASP A 142 -8.21 -6.39 -11.37
C ASP A 142 -7.23 -5.62 -10.48
N ALA A 143 -7.69 -5.13 -9.32
CA ALA A 143 -6.82 -4.48 -8.35
C ALA A 143 -5.71 -5.42 -7.84
N LEU A 144 -6.04 -6.68 -7.54
CA LEU A 144 -5.08 -7.67 -7.06
C LEU A 144 -4.04 -8.03 -8.13
N VAL A 145 -4.45 -8.37 -9.36
CA VAL A 145 -3.52 -8.68 -10.47
C VAL A 145 -2.52 -7.54 -10.69
N ARG A 146 -3.01 -6.29 -10.59
CA ARG A 146 -2.18 -5.09 -10.67
C ARG A 146 -1.18 -4.95 -9.51
N THR A 147 -1.46 -5.55 -8.35
CA THR A 147 -0.53 -5.65 -7.21
C THR A 147 0.40 -6.87 -7.24
N GLU A 148 0.07 -7.94 -7.98
CA GLU A 148 0.79 -9.23 -7.98
C GLU A 148 2.07 -9.26 -8.84
N GLY A 149 2.21 -8.34 -9.80
CA GLY A 149 3.38 -8.29 -10.68
C GLY A 149 4.54 -7.46 -10.13
N ALA A 150 5.67 -7.46 -10.85
CA ALA A 150 6.69 -6.41 -10.80
C ALA A 150 6.15 -5.07 -11.36
N GLY A 151 4.96 -4.68 -10.88
CA GLY A 151 4.23 -3.42 -10.96
C GLY A 151 3.97 -2.87 -12.35
N ASP A 152 2.69 -2.60 -12.62
CA ASP A 152 2.32 -1.45 -13.44
C ASP A 152 1.71 -0.34 -12.57
N ILE A 153 0.90 -0.67 -11.55
CA ILE A 153 0.33 0.38 -10.67
C ILE A 153 1.34 0.95 -9.68
N PHE A 154 2.32 0.12 -9.33
CA PHE A 154 3.37 0.45 -8.37
C PHE A 154 4.72 0.67 -9.04
N THR A 155 4.84 0.46 -10.35
CA THR A 155 6.07 0.78 -11.09
C THR A 155 5.84 2.01 -11.93
N ARG A 156 6.64 3.03 -11.70
CA ARG A 156 6.71 4.16 -12.61
C ARG A 156 7.80 3.93 -13.64
N HIS A 157 7.42 3.89 -14.91
CA HIS A 157 8.34 3.87 -16.03
C HIS A 157 8.65 5.30 -16.46
N TYR A 158 9.95 5.66 -16.50
CA TYR A 158 10.40 6.95 -17.00
C TYR A 158 10.86 6.88 -18.46
N GLY A 159 10.96 5.69 -19.06
CA GLY A 159 11.47 5.51 -20.42
C GLY A 159 12.87 4.89 -20.41
N ALA A 160 13.64 5.12 -21.48
CA ALA A 160 14.96 4.51 -21.65
C ALA A 160 16.09 5.54 -21.52
N PHE A 161 17.09 5.24 -20.69
CA PHE A 161 18.31 6.01 -20.51
C PHE A 161 19.52 5.15 -20.87
N GLU A 162 20.32 5.60 -21.84
CA GLU A 162 21.51 4.87 -22.33
C GLU A 162 21.18 3.41 -22.72
N GLY A 163 20.01 3.18 -23.33
CA GLY A 163 19.56 1.85 -23.78
C GLY A 163 18.90 0.99 -22.70
N ARG A 164 18.81 1.46 -21.45
CA ARG A 164 18.24 0.72 -20.31
C ARG A 164 16.95 1.34 -19.83
N ALA A 165 15.99 0.51 -19.44
CA ALA A 165 14.71 0.98 -18.91
C ALA A 165 14.87 1.59 -17.51
N VAL A 166 14.39 2.82 -17.32
CA VAL A 166 14.42 3.50 -16.02
C VAL A 166 13.08 3.32 -15.33
N VAL A 167 13.10 2.65 -14.18
CA VAL A 167 11.89 2.30 -13.42
C VAL A 167 12.02 2.71 -11.97
N ALA A 168 10.89 3.01 -11.31
CA ALA A 168 10.81 3.15 -9.85
C ALA A 168 9.68 2.28 -9.31
N HIS A 169 9.99 1.38 -8.37
CA HIS A 169 8.99 0.55 -7.72
C HIS A 169 8.50 1.16 -6.40
N CYS A 170 7.20 1.08 -6.15
CA CYS A 170 6.61 1.29 -4.83
C CYS A 170 7.06 0.13 -3.95
N PRO A 171 7.83 0.41 -2.90
CA PRO A 171 8.62 -0.66 -2.34
C PRO A 171 7.86 -1.44 -1.24
N GLY A 172 6.63 -1.02 -0.90
CA GLY A 172 5.72 -1.68 0.06
C GLY A 172 4.74 -2.70 -0.54
N ALA A 173 4.92 -3.11 -1.80
CA ALA A 173 3.99 -4.00 -2.51
C ALA A 173 3.64 -5.32 -1.78
N PRO A 174 4.59 -6.02 -1.12
CA PRO A 174 4.27 -7.26 -0.38
C PRO A 174 3.27 -7.05 0.77
N TYR A 175 3.42 -5.95 1.51
CA TYR A 175 2.52 -5.60 2.62
C TYR A 175 1.19 -5.05 2.10
N ALA A 176 1.21 -4.33 0.97
CA ALA A 176 0.01 -3.82 0.34
C ALA A 176 -0.97 -4.94 -0.02
N ARG A 177 -0.48 -6.07 -0.56
CA ARG A 177 -1.33 -7.23 -0.85
C ARG A 177 -1.99 -7.79 0.42
N ALA A 178 -1.21 -8.06 1.46
CA ALA A 178 -1.74 -8.64 2.69
C ALA A 178 -2.74 -7.71 3.40
N LEU A 179 -2.46 -6.41 3.41
CA LEU A 179 -3.38 -5.39 3.91
C LEU A 179 -4.65 -5.31 3.07
N LEU A 180 -4.53 -5.37 1.74
CA LEU A 180 -5.66 -5.38 0.83
C LEU A 180 -6.55 -6.60 1.10
N GLU A 181 -5.98 -7.80 1.20
CA GLU A 181 -6.70 -9.04 1.51
C GLU A 181 -7.40 -8.98 2.88
N SER A 182 -6.73 -8.43 3.90
CA SER A 182 -7.36 -8.17 5.21
C SER A 182 -8.50 -7.17 5.11
N ALA A 183 -8.32 -6.08 4.35
CA ALA A 183 -9.36 -5.07 4.12
C ALA A 183 -10.61 -5.66 3.46
N TRP A 184 -10.44 -6.53 2.45
CA TRP A 184 -11.57 -7.23 1.84
C TRP A 184 -12.34 -8.07 2.87
N ARG A 185 -11.63 -8.90 3.64
CA ARG A 185 -12.26 -9.75 4.66
C ARG A 185 -13.00 -8.91 5.70
N ALA A 186 -12.37 -7.86 6.19
CA ALA A 186 -12.94 -6.97 7.21
C ALA A 186 -14.17 -6.20 6.68
N CYS A 187 -14.11 -5.71 5.44
CA CYS A 187 -15.20 -4.93 4.85
C CYS A 187 -16.37 -5.80 4.39
N THR A 188 -16.12 -6.98 3.84
CA THR A 188 -17.15 -7.82 3.19
C THR A 188 -17.63 -8.97 4.07
N GLY A 189 -16.83 -9.40 5.05
CA GLY A 189 -17.08 -10.62 5.83
C GLY A 189 -16.84 -11.92 5.05
N THR A 190 -16.24 -11.84 3.85
CA THR A 190 -16.00 -12.99 2.96
C THR A 190 -14.51 -13.17 2.68
N PRO A 191 -14.05 -14.38 2.32
CA PRO A 191 -12.69 -14.53 1.79
C PRO A 191 -12.51 -13.74 0.50
N PRO A 192 -11.29 -13.27 0.18
CA PRO A 192 -10.99 -12.65 -1.10
C PRO A 192 -11.40 -13.55 -2.28
N PRO A 193 -12.00 -13.00 -3.35
CA PRO A 193 -12.25 -13.71 -4.60
C PRO A 193 -10.94 -14.32 -5.13
N ALA A 194 -11.04 -15.56 -5.61
CA ALA A 194 -9.94 -16.31 -6.22
C ALA A 194 -9.63 -15.82 -7.64
#